data_AF-A0A925IX59-F1
#
_entry.id   AF-A0A925IX59-F1
#
_cell.length_a   1.000
_cell.length_b   1.000
_cell.length_c   1.000
_cell.angle_alpha   90.00
_cell.angle_beta   90.00
_cell.angle_gamma   90.00
#
_symmetry.space_group_name_H-M   'P 1'
#
loop_
_entity.id
_entity.type
_entity.pdbx_description
1 polymer ?
#
loop_
_entity_poly.entity_id
_entity_poly.type
_entity_poly.pdbx_seq_one_letter_code
_entity_poly.pdbx_strand_id
1 'polypeptide(L)'
;MKTSTLIALGALILASCQNLREEIEPAALTGQADKLVVTSFISPQDSLLSVKVTRSQTLGTDPISTAAPVTNARVVLSNGSASVTLVYSAQRQFYGVEAKKFPIGSGKTYTLNVQTPDGQRVSARCTVPKAVALQTLRLDSTLATDGSKQFFARLAWQDPEGETDFV
;
A
#
# COMPACT_ATOMS: atom_id res chain seq x y z
N MET A 1 -3.47 -23.52 65.69
CA MET A 1 -4.28 -23.89 64.51
C MET A 1 -4.63 -22.73 63.57
N LYS A 2 -4.67 -21.46 64.00
CA LYS A 2 -5.00 -20.32 63.10
C LYS A 2 -3.85 -19.83 62.20
N THR A 3 -2.59 -20.04 62.60
CA THR A 3 -1.41 -19.59 61.82
C THR A 3 -1.09 -20.50 60.64
N SER A 4 -1.40 -21.80 60.73
CA SER A 4 -1.13 -22.77 59.66
C SER A 4 -2.01 -22.57 58.42
N THR A 5 -3.22 -22.04 58.60
CA THR A 5 -4.18 -21.78 57.50
C THR A 5 -3.82 -20.52 56.72
N LEU A 6 -3.21 -19.52 57.37
CA LEU A 6 -2.71 -18.31 56.69
C LEU A 6 -1.51 -18.59 55.79
N ILE A 7 -0.65 -19.53 56.17
CA ILE A 7 0.53 -19.91 55.37
C ILE A 7 0.10 -20.68 54.11
N ALA A 8 -0.88 -21.58 54.22
CA ALA A 8 -1.43 -22.32 53.09
C ALA A 8 -2.15 -21.41 52.09
N LEU A 9 -2.86 -20.37 52.58
CA LEU A 9 -3.53 -19.39 51.72
C LEU A 9 -2.52 -18.45 51.02
N GLY A 10 -1.41 -18.11 51.67
CA GLY A 10 -0.31 -17.33 51.07
C GLY A 10 0.44 -18.08 49.96
N ALA A 11 0.63 -19.40 50.11
CA ALA A 11 1.30 -20.23 49.10
C ALA A 11 0.50 -20.38 47.79
N LEU A 12 -0.82 -20.31 47.86
CA LEU A 12 -1.70 -20.43 46.68
C LEU A 12 -1.68 -19.17 45.79
N ILE A 13 -1.38 -18.00 46.37
CA ILE A 13 -1.30 -16.72 45.65
C ILE A 13 0.03 -16.61 44.88
N LEU A 14 1.07 -17.30 45.33
CA LEU A 14 2.40 -17.31 44.70
C LEU A 14 2.51 -18.28 43.51
N ALA A 15 1.50 -19.13 43.28
CA ALA A 15 1.47 -20.06 42.13
C ALA A 15 0.88 -19.43 40.84
N SER A 16 0.49 -18.15 40.87
CA SER A 16 -0.08 -17.47 39.69
C SER A 16 0.96 -16.81 38.78
N CYS A 17 2.25 -17.13 38.91
CA CYS A 17 3.26 -16.79 37.91
C CYS A 17 3.08 -17.67 36.66
N GLN A 18 1.95 -17.51 35.98
CA GLN A 18 1.86 -17.91 34.59
C GLN A 18 2.66 -16.88 33.78
N ASN A 19 3.64 -17.37 33.01
CA ASN A 19 4.49 -16.53 32.18
C ASN A 19 3.59 -15.63 31.30
N LEU A 20 3.70 -14.30 31.48
CA LEU A 20 2.95 -13.31 30.69
C LEU A 20 3.41 -13.27 29.21
N ARG A 21 4.48 -14.01 28.88
CA ARG A 21 5.00 -14.15 27.53
C ARG A 21 4.61 -15.52 27.00
N GLU A 22 3.66 -15.53 26.09
CA GLU A 22 3.43 -16.65 25.19
C GLU A 22 4.60 -16.69 24.22
N GLU A 23 5.50 -17.65 24.43
CA GLU A 23 6.66 -17.86 23.56
C GLU A 23 6.16 -18.45 22.24
N ILE A 24 6.19 -17.62 21.19
CA ILE A 24 5.73 -18.04 19.87
C ILE A 24 6.78 -18.99 19.29
N GLU A 25 6.37 -20.22 19.03
CA GLU A 25 7.19 -21.21 18.33
C GLU A 25 7.68 -20.64 16.99
N PRO A 26 9.00 -20.51 16.75
CA PRO A 26 9.54 -19.94 15.51
C PRO A 26 9.08 -20.69 14.24
N ALA A 27 8.77 -21.98 14.37
CA ALA A 27 8.21 -22.79 13.30
C ALA A 27 6.80 -22.33 12.88
N ALA A 28 6.01 -21.73 13.78
CA ALA A 28 4.71 -21.15 13.47
C ALA A 28 4.83 -19.86 12.61
N LEU A 29 6.02 -19.25 12.55
CA LEU A 29 6.27 -18.02 11.80
C LEU A 29 6.91 -18.26 10.41
N THR A 30 7.50 -19.44 10.19
CA THR A 30 8.38 -19.72 9.04
C THR A 30 7.76 -20.57 7.92
N GLY A 31 6.45 -20.85 7.99
CA GLY A 31 5.76 -21.74 7.03
C GLY A 31 4.84 -21.07 6.00
N GLN A 32 4.67 -19.74 6.03
CA GLN A 32 3.70 -19.09 5.17
C GLN A 32 4.31 -18.78 3.79
N ALA A 33 3.64 -19.24 2.73
CA ALA A 33 4.07 -18.93 1.36
C ALA A 33 4.00 -17.42 1.10
N ASP A 34 5.06 -16.88 0.47
CA ASP A 34 5.12 -15.50 0.02
C ASP A 34 3.94 -15.18 -0.91
N LYS A 35 3.20 -14.12 -0.59
CA LYS A 35 2.10 -13.63 -1.41
C LYS A 35 2.60 -12.60 -2.41
N LEU A 36 2.00 -12.60 -3.60
CA LEU A 36 2.22 -11.55 -4.58
C LEU A 36 1.63 -10.21 -4.08
N VAL A 37 2.46 -9.18 -4.05
CA VAL A 37 2.08 -7.82 -3.66
C VAL A 37 2.20 -6.92 -4.87
N VAL A 38 1.12 -6.18 -5.18
CA VAL A 38 1.05 -5.29 -6.33
C VAL A 38 0.67 -3.90 -5.86
N THR A 39 1.45 -2.91 -6.26
CA THR A 39 1.20 -1.50 -5.95
C THR A 39 1.23 -0.70 -7.24
N SER A 40 0.21 0.11 -7.45
CA SER A 40 0.11 1.00 -8.60
C SER A 40 -0.70 2.23 -8.23
N PHE A 41 -0.36 3.34 -8.87
CA PHE A 41 -1.12 4.58 -8.81
C PHE A 41 -1.34 5.04 -10.25
N ILE A 42 -2.55 5.51 -10.55
CA ILE A 42 -2.89 6.03 -11.87
C ILE A 42 -3.59 7.38 -11.71
N SER A 43 -3.19 8.35 -12.53
CA SER A 43 -3.89 9.63 -12.63
C SER A 43 -3.86 10.16 -14.07
N PRO A 44 -4.82 10.99 -14.49
CA PRO A 44 -4.82 11.57 -15.83
C PRO A 44 -3.62 12.48 -16.12
N GLN A 45 -2.99 13.04 -15.08
CA GLN A 45 -1.84 13.94 -15.22
C GLN A 45 -0.49 13.23 -15.13
N ASP A 46 -0.49 11.92 -14.84
CA ASP A 46 0.73 11.16 -14.79
C ASP A 46 1.28 10.92 -16.21
N SER A 47 2.59 11.07 -16.36
CA SER A 47 3.29 10.83 -17.62
C SER A 47 3.70 9.36 -17.78
N LEU A 48 3.78 8.61 -16.69
CA LEU A 48 4.27 7.24 -16.66
C LEU A 48 3.37 6.35 -15.82
N LEU A 49 2.77 5.35 -16.46
CA LEU A 49 2.04 4.34 -15.73
C LEU A 49 3.04 3.35 -15.15
N SER A 50 2.99 3.15 -13.84
CA SER A 50 3.92 2.27 -13.13
C SER A 50 3.17 1.28 -12.22
N VAL A 51 3.70 0.06 -12.19
CA VAL A 51 3.22 -1.02 -11.33
C VAL A 51 4.43 -1.69 -10.70
N LYS A 52 4.51 -1.65 -9.38
CA LYS A 52 5.51 -2.38 -8.60
C LYS A 52 4.93 -3.74 -8.23
N VAL A 53 5.67 -4.80 -8.51
CA VAL A 53 5.29 -6.18 -8.20
C VAL A 53 6.39 -6.78 -7.34
N THR A 54 6.04 -7.18 -6.13
CA THR A 54 6.97 -7.76 -5.15
C THR A 54 6.35 -8.99 -4.50
N ARG A 55 7.12 -9.65 -3.64
CA ARG A 55 6.62 -10.69 -2.73
C ARG A 55 6.53 -10.15 -1.31
N SER A 56 5.53 -10.59 -0.55
CA SER A 56 5.52 -10.36 0.89
C SER A 56 6.70 -11.08 1.52
N GLN A 57 7.25 -10.52 2.60
CA GLN A 57 8.25 -11.21 3.41
C GLN A 57 7.59 -11.80 4.65
N THR A 58 8.03 -12.98 5.05
CA THR A 58 7.61 -13.64 6.30
C THR A 58 8.40 -13.10 7.49
N LEU A 59 7.82 -13.22 8.68
CA LEU A 59 8.52 -12.87 9.91
C LEU A 59 9.69 -13.85 10.12
N GLY A 60 10.90 -13.32 10.35
CA GLY A 60 12.12 -14.12 10.50
C GLY A 60 13.10 -14.02 9.33
N THR A 61 12.72 -13.38 8.22
CA THR A 61 13.69 -12.94 7.20
C THR A 61 14.38 -11.65 7.65
N ASP A 62 15.64 -11.48 7.21
CA ASP A 62 16.51 -10.36 7.59
C ASP A 62 15.79 -8.99 7.44
N PRO A 63 15.61 -8.20 8.52
CA PRO A 63 14.79 -6.98 8.52
C PRO A 63 15.32 -5.86 7.60
N ILE A 64 16.54 -6.01 7.10
CA ILE A 64 17.18 -5.05 6.17
C ILE A 64 16.86 -5.40 4.71
N SER A 65 16.30 -6.58 4.43
CA SER A 65 15.99 -7.01 3.07
C SER A 65 14.79 -6.26 2.51
N THR A 66 14.97 -5.52 1.41
CA THR A 66 13.82 -4.97 0.67
C THR A 66 13.10 -6.08 -0.08
N ALA A 67 11.77 -6.03 -0.13
CA ALA A 67 10.98 -7.02 -0.85
C ALA A 67 11.43 -7.11 -2.31
N ALA A 68 11.97 -8.27 -2.70
CA ALA A 68 12.55 -8.47 -4.02
C ALA A 68 11.49 -8.24 -5.12
N PRO A 69 11.83 -7.50 -6.19
CA PRO A 69 10.91 -7.30 -7.29
C PRO A 69 10.71 -8.61 -8.06
N VAL A 70 9.48 -8.88 -8.45
CA VAL A 70 9.16 -9.93 -9.41
C VAL A 70 9.37 -9.34 -10.80
N THR A 71 10.31 -9.87 -11.56
CA THR A 71 10.80 -9.24 -12.81
C THR A 71 10.24 -9.86 -14.09
N ASN A 72 9.60 -11.03 -13.98
CA ASN A 72 9.09 -11.84 -15.08
C ASN A 72 7.56 -12.06 -15.05
N ALA A 73 6.82 -11.23 -14.32
CA ALA A 73 5.37 -11.18 -14.36
C ALA A 73 4.83 -10.59 -15.68
N ARG A 74 3.66 -11.03 -16.09
CA ARG A 74 2.82 -10.41 -17.12
C ARG A 74 1.88 -9.42 -16.44
N VAL A 75 2.06 -8.13 -16.72
CA VAL A 75 1.29 -7.03 -16.13
C VAL A 75 0.45 -6.35 -17.21
N VAL A 76 -0.88 -6.40 -17.07
CA VAL A 76 -1.81 -5.83 -18.06
C VAL A 76 -2.79 -4.88 -17.40
N LEU A 77 -2.86 -3.66 -17.91
CA LEU A 77 -3.85 -2.66 -17.55
C LEU A 77 -4.91 -2.54 -18.65
N SER A 78 -6.18 -2.49 -18.28
CA SER A 78 -7.30 -2.36 -19.22
C SER A 78 -8.34 -1.36 -18.72
N ASN A 79 -9.07 -0.74 -19.64
CA ASN A 79 -10.23 0.12 -19.37
C ASN A 79 -11.55 -0.54 -19.82
N GLY A 80 -11.53 -1.84 -20.14
CA GLY A 80 -12.67 -2.61 -20.65
C GLY A 80 -12.79 -2.65 -22.19
N SER A 81 -12.26 -1.66 -22.91
CA SER A 81 -12.28 -1.65 -24.40
C SER A 81 -10.90 -1.83 -25.02
N ALA A 82 -9.85 -1.39 -24.33
CA ALA A 82 -8.46 -1.52 -24.73
C ALA A 82 -7.62 -2.02 -23.55
N SER A 83 -6.43 -2.53 -23.86
CA SER A 83 -5.45 -2.99 -22.87
C SER A 83 -4.03 -2.70 -23.29
N VAL A 84 -3.15 -2.49 -22.31
CA VAL A 84 -1.72 -2.34 -22.49
C VAL A 84 -0.96 -3.31 -21.58
N THR A 85 0.10 -3.92 -22.11
CA THR A 85 1.04 -4.72 -21.31
C THR A 85 2.19 -3.83 -20.88
N LEU A 86 2.49 -3.76 -19.59
CA LEU A 86 3.60 -2.98 -19.05
C LEU A 86 4.89 -3.81 -19.09
N VAL A 87 6.02 -3.14 -19.28
CA VAL A 87 7.35 -3.79 -19.43
C VAL A 87 8.20 -3.53 -18.20
N TYR A 88 8.84 -4.57 -17.68
CA TYR A 88 9.74 -4.43 -16.53
C TYR A 88 11.00 -3.63 -16.89
N SER A 89 11.36 -2.66 -16.04
CA SER A 89 12.62 -1.94 -16.11
C SER A 89 13.51 -2.33 -14.93
N ALA A 90 14.64 -2.98 -15.19
CA ALA A 90 15.61 -3.33 -14.15
C ALA A 90 16.21 -2.10 -13.47
N GLN A 91 16.37 -1.00 -14.22
CA GLN A 91 16.92 0.27 -13.71
C GLN A 91 15.96 0.96 -12.72
N ARG A 92 14.65 0.87 -12.98
CA ARG A 92 13.63 1.54 -12.14
C ARG A 92 12.93 0.59 -11.17
N GLN A 93 13.13 -0.71 -11.31
CA GLN A 93 12.54 -1.79 -10.52
C GLN A 93 11.00 -1.79 -10.48
N PHE A 94 10.37 -1.46 -11.60
CA PHE A 94 8.92 -1.55 -11.79
C PHE A 94 8.56 -1.87 -13.25
N TYR A 95 7.31 -2.28 -13.46
CA TYR A 95 6.69 -2.39 -14.77
C TYR A 95 6.17 -1.03 -15.19
N GLY A 96 6.51 -0.58 -16.40
CA GLY A 96 6.18 0.75 -16.88
C GLY A 96 5.67 0.78 -18.31
N VAL A 97 4.88 1.81 -18.60
CA VAL A 97 4.58 2.25 -19.96
C VAL A 97 4.28 3.75 -19.95
N GLU A 98 4.70 4.47 -20.99
CA GLU A 98 4.35 5.88 -21.17
C GLU A 98 2.83 6.05 -21.25
N ALA A 99 2.30 7.03 -20.51
CA ALA A 99 0.86 7.31 -20.50
C ALA A 99 0.32 7.66 -21.89
N LYS A 100 1.14 8.19 -22.79
CA LYS A 100 0.75 8.45 -24.19
C LYS A 100 0.28 7.20 -24.94
N LYS A 101 0.80 6.01 -24.58
CA LYS A 101 0.41 4.73 -25.19
C LYS A 101 -0.90 4.18 -24.63
N PHE A 102 -1.28 4.62 -23.42
CA PHE A 102 -2.52 4.23 -22.77
C PHE A 102 -3.00 5.34 -21.82
N PRO A 103 -3.67 6.39 -22.34
CA PRO A 103 -4.04 7.54 -21.52
C PRO A 103 -5.06 7.19 -20.44
N ILE A 104 -4.83 7.71 -19.23
CA ILE A 104 -5.76 7.59 -18.11
C ILE A 104 -6.77 8.74 -18.17
N GLY A 105 -8.06 8.42 -18.08
CA GLY A 105 -9.14 9.39 -18.14
C GLY A 105 -9.89 9.48 -16.81
N SER A 106 -10.30 10.69 -16.44
CA SER A 106 -11.15 10.94 -15.27
C SER A 106 -12.50 10.23 -15.39
N GLY A 107 -13.01 9.72 -14.27
CA GLY A 107 -14.28 8.99 -14.20
C GLY A 107 -14.27 7.59 -14.82
N LYS A 108 -13.14 7.13 -15.37
CA LYS A 108 -13.03 5.81 -16.01
C LYS A 108 -12.57 4.75 -15.01
N THR A 109 -13.10 3.54 -15.18
CA THR A 109 -12.70 2.37 -14.41
C THR A 109 -11.64 1.57 -15.14
N TYR A 110 -10.60 1.18 -14.41
CA TYR A 110 -9.49 0.41 -14.90
C TYR A 110 -9.39 -0.91 -14.16
N THR A 111 -8.89 -1.93 -14.84
CA THR A 111 -8.59 -3.25 -14.27
C THR A 111 -7.13 -3.57 -14.53
N LEU A 112 -6.39 -3.86 -13.47
CA LEU A 112 -5.00 -4.30 -13.49
C LEU A 112 -4.96 -5.80 -13.23
N ASN A 113 -4.33 -6.56 -14.12
CA ASN A 113 -4.12 -7.99 -13.96
C ASN A 113 -2.61 -8.28 -13.94
N VAL A 114 -2.17 -8.98 -12.91
CA VAL A 114 -0.77 -9.42 -12.78
C VAL A 114 -0.74 -10.93 -12.65
N GLN A 115 0.08 -11.56 -13.49
CA GLN A 115 0.30 -13.01 -13.47
C GLN A 115 1.79 -13.32 -13.47
N THR A 116 2.22 -14.18 -12.58
CA THR A 116 3.59 -14.68 -12.54
C THR A 116 3.71 -16.04 -13.26
N PRO A 117 4.92 -16.45 -13.70
CA PRO A 117 5.10 -17.74 -14.38
C PRO A 117 4.82 -18.97 -13.51
N ASP A 118 5.00 -18.86 -12.20
CA ASP A 118 4.63 -19.89 -11.20
C ASP A 118 3.12 -19.97 -10.95
N GLY A 119 2.31 -19.20 -11.69
CA GLY A 119 0.85 -19.34 -11.73
C GLY A 119 0.08 -18.45 -10.75
N GLN A 120 0.76 -17.65 -9.91
CA GLN A 120 0.08 -16.70 -9.05
C GLN A 120 -0.57 -15.58 -9.88
N ARG A 121 -1.78 -15.19 -9.49
CA ARG A 121 -2.57 -14.17 -10.18
C ARG A 121 -3.24 -13.26 -9.18
N VAL A 122 -3.19 -11.96 -9.44
CA VAL A 122 -3.97 -10.96 -8.72
C VAL A 122 -4.61 -10.00 -9.71
N SER A 123 -5.79 -9.50 -9.35
CA SER A 123 -6.53 -8.51 -10.11
C SER A 123 -6.95 -7.37 -9.20
N ALA A 124 -6.88 -6.15 -9.69
CA ALA A 124 -7.34 -4.95 -9.00
C ALA A 124 -8.23 -4.14 -9.95
N ARG A 125 -9.22 -3.45 -9.39
CA ARG A 125 -10.13 -2.58 -10.13
C ARG A 125 -10.27 -1.27 -9.37
N CYS A 126 -10.07 -0.15 -10.04
CA CYS A 126 -10.28 1.18 -9.47
C CYS A 126 -10.94 2.11 -10.49
N THR A 127 -11.66 3.10 -9.99
CA THR A 127 -12.23 4.19 -10.80
C THR A 127 -11.46 5.45 -10.51
N VAL A 128 -10.94 6.09 -11.56
CA VAL A 128 -10.26 7.38 -11.42
C VAL A 128 -11.33 8.43 -11.10
N PRO A 129 -11.18 9.24 -10.05
CA PRO A 129 -12.15 10.27 -9.72
C PRO A 129 -12.36 11.26 -10.86
N LYS A 130 -13.54 11.88 -10.91
CA LYS A 130 -13.75 13.04 -11.79
C LYS A 130 -13.03 14.26 -11.21
N ALA A 131 -12.66 15.19 -12.08
CA ALA A 131 -12.12 16.46 -11.62
C ALA A 131 -13.21 17.28 -10.93
N VAL A 132 -12.89 17.87 -9.78
CA VAL A 132 -13.77 18.78 -9.04
C VAL A 132 -13.33 20.21 -9.29
N ALA A 133 -14.29 21.10 -9.53
CA ALA A 133 -14.01 22.52 -9.68
C ALA A 133 -13.66 23.16 -8.33
N LEU A 134 -12.56 23.92 -8.30
CA LEU A 134 -12.23 24.73 -7.14
C LEU A 134 -13.24 25.86 -6.99
N GLN A 135 -13.78 26.04 -5.79
CA GLN A 135 -14.60 27.20 -5.45
C GLN A 135 -13.73 28.41 -5.11
N THR A 136 -12.57 28.18 -4.50
CA THR A 136 -11.64 29.25 -4.17
C THR A 136 -10.21 28.73 -4.22
N LEU A 137 -9.33 29.57 -4.79
CA LEU A 137 -7.88 29.43 -4.73
C LEU A 137 -7.32 30.75 -4.20
N ARG A 138 -6.69 30.72 -3.03
CA ARG A 138 -5.94 31.87 -2.49
C ARG A 138 -4.46 31.52 -2.43
N LEU A 139 -3.65 32.38 -3.04
CA LEU A 139 -2.20 32.31 -2.95
C LEU A 139 -1.74 33.42 -2.04
N ASP A 140 -0.89 33.09 -1.09
CA ASP A 140 -0.29 34.01 -0.13
C ASP A 140 1.21 33.76 -0.02
N SER A 141 1.93 34.69 0.59
CA SER A 141 3.34 34.51 0.90
C SER A 141 3.76 35.26 2.15
N THR A 142 4.69 34.68 2.91
CA THR A 142 5.35 35.37 4.01
C THR A 142 6.87 35.37 3.80
N LEU A 143 7.52 36.42 4.28
CA LEU A 143 8.98 36.43 4.43
C LEU A 143 9.32 35.75 5.76
N ALA A 144 10.21 34.77 5.70
CA ALA A 144 10.80 34.15 6.88
C ALA A 144 11.92 35.03 7.43
N THR A 145 12.31 34.79 8.68
CA THR A 145 13.33 35.56 9.40
C THR A 145 14.72 35.50 8.74
N ASP A 146 14.99 34.44 7.97
CA ASP A 146 16.21 34.27 7.19
C ASP A 146 16.17 34.94 5.80
N GLY A 147 15.10 35.67 5.48
CA GLY A 147 14.87 36.32 4.19
C GLY A 147 14.30 35.41 3.11
N SER A 148 14.08 34.11 3.38
CA SER A 148 13.42 33.20 2.45
C SER A 148 11.92 33.53 2.32
N LYS A 149 11.33 33.28 1.14
CA LYS A 149 9.91 33.52 0.89
C LYS A 149 9.15 32.22 0.89
N GLN A 150 8.23 32.07 1.83
CA GLN A 150 7.32 30.93 1.89
C GLN A 150 6.02 31.29 1.15
N PHE A 151 5.51 30.36 0.36
CA PHE A 151 4.25 30.52 -0.37
C PHE A 151 3.20 29.56 0.19
N PHE A 152 1.97 30.04 0.33
CA PHE A 152 0.85 29.24 0.79
C PHE A 152 -0.24 29.22 -0.28
N ALA A 153 -0.79 28.04 -0.53
CA ALA A 153 -1.99 27.88 -1.35
C ALA A 153 -3.12 27.36 -0.46
N ARG A 154 -4.22 28.11 -0.36
CA ARG A 154 -5.46 27.65 0.26
C ARG A 154 -6.47 27.37 -0.84
N LEU A 155 -6.85 26.11 -0.95
CA LEU A 155 -7.84 25.62 -1.90
C LEU A 155 -9.12 25.28 -1.13
N ALA A 156 -10.27 25.62 -1.70
CA ALA A 156 -11.58 25.18 -1.23
C ALA A 156 -12.37 24.62 -2.41
N TRP A 157 -13.00 23.47 -2.20
CA TRP A 157 -13.90 22.82 -3.13
C TRP A 157 -15.05 22.19 -2.35
N GLN A 158 -16.12 21.84 -3.06
CA GLN A 158 -17.23 21.08 -2.52
C GLN A 158 -17.17 19.68 -3.11
N ASP A 159 -17.29 18.66 -2.26
CA ASP A 159 -17.35 17.28 -2.74
C ASP A 159 -18.61 17.08 -3.59
N PRO A 160 -18.51 16.41 -4.76
CA PRO A 160 -19.67 16.12 -5.60
C PRO A 160 -20.74 15.34 -4.84
N GLU A 161 -21.99 15.81 -4.93
CA GLU A 161 -23.11 15.15 -4.26
C GLU A 161 -23.32 13.72 -4.79
N GLY A 162 -23.47 12.76 -3.88
CA GLY A 162 -23.78 11.37 -4.23
C GLY A 162 -22.61 10.55 -4.79
N GLU A 163 -21.38 11.09 -4.84
CA GLU A 163 -20.20 10.28 -5.15
C GLU A 163 -19.65 9.61 -3.87
N THR A 164 -19.22 8.35 -3.98
CA THR A 164 -18.59 7.59 -2.89
C THR A 164 -17.10 7.87 -2.81
N ASP A 165 -16.51 7.69 -1.63
CA ASP A 165 -15.05 7.71 -1.47
C ASP A 165 -14.38 6.68 -2.40
N PHE A 166 -13.30 7.10 -3.06
CA PHE A 166 -12.50 6.25 -3.93
C PHE A 166 -11.39 5.60 -3.10
N VAL A 167 -11.42 4.27 -2.99
CA VAL A 167 -10.45 3.45 -2.22
C VAL A 167 -9.51 2.69 -3.15
#